data_AF-A0A1Y3EJD1-F1
#
_entry.id   AF-A0A1Y3EJD1-F1
#
_cell.length_a   1.000
_cell.length_b   1.000
_cell.length_c   1.000
_cell.angle_alpha   90.00
_cell.angle_beta   90.00
_cell.angle_gamma   90.00
#
_symmetry.space_group_name_H-M   'P 1'
#
loop_
_entity.id
_entity.type
_entity.pdbx_description
1 polymer ?
#
loop_
_entity_poly.entity_id
_entity_poly.type
_entity_poly.pdbx_seq_one_letter_code
_entity_poly.pdbx_strand_id
1 'polypeptide(L)'
;MAEKQALLAGDDQQCQDEEAVLAALKKLDLYEQDMQNFHTELRSLGEFLQRILNDNHQQQQQQQQEHDQSTAMSAKQAQLEREYETLVGLCQQRRRRLTDSGHFYQFVRQVDTLVPLLRQKEAVALSEDYGRDLDECKALIGQFDQFLRELSSLGERVASVQRTHDDLLRASHPFSASVRAAGADLQKLWHDVNEAATERHQLCSVPNKCSNSIK
;
A
#
# COMPACT_ATOMS: atom_id res chain seq x y z
N MET A 1 25.40 7.14 15.86
CA MET A 1 24.06 7.77 15.76
C MET A 1 23.95 8.70 14.55
N ALA A 2 24.84 9.68 14.37
CA ALA A 2 24.81 10.63 13.22
C ALA A 2 24.80 9.97 11.83
N GLU A 3 25.60 8.92 11.62
CA GLU A 3 25.64 8.17 10.34
C GLU A 3 24.30 7.48 10.04
N LYS A 4 23.63 6.92 11.06
CA LYS A 4 22.30 6.32 10.92
C LYS A 4 21.22 7.37 10.64
N GLN A 5 21.31 8.57 11.22
CA GLN A 5 20.41 9.68 10.93
C GLN A 5 20.53 10.14 9.48
N ALA A 6 21.75 10.25 8.95
CA ALA A 6 21.98 10.61 7.55
C ALA A 6 21.43 9.55 6.57
N LEU A 7 21.58 8.26 6.90
CA LEU A 7 21.08 7.18 6.06
C LEU A 7 19.53 7.11 6.04
N LEU A 8 18.88 7.48 7.14
CA LEU A 8 17.41 7.56 7.26
C LEU A 8 16.83 8.83 6.62
N ALA A 9 17.63 9.89 6.52
CA ALA A 9 17.28 11.14 5.85
C ALA A 9 17.47 11.08 4.32
N GLY A 10 18.09 10.02 3.79
CA GLY A 10 18.31 9.85 2.35
C GLY A 10 17.02 9.90 1.54
N ASP A 11 17.11 10.41 0.31
CA ASP A 11 15.98 10.53 -0.62
C ASP A 11 15.52 9.16 -1.11
N ASP A 12 14.39 8.71 -0.57
CA ASP A 12 13.68 7.50 -1.03
C ASP A 12 13.08 7.68 -2.45
N GLN A 13 13.20 8.88 -3.04
CA GLN A 13 12.83 9.19 -4.44
C GLN A 13 13.59 8.35 -5.49
N GLN A 14 14.57 7.54 -5.09
CA GLN A 14 15.28 6.61 -5.97
C GLN A 14 14.56 5.27 -6.20
N CYS A 15 13.47 4.96 -5.48
CA CYS A 15 12.72 3.74 -5.77
C CYS A 15 11.89 3.93 -7.05
N GLN A 16 12.35 3.34 -8.15
CA GLN A 16 11.74 3.48 -9.49
C GLN A 16 10.62 2.46 -9.77
N ASP A 17 10.49 1.43 -8.92
CA ASP A 17 9.51 0.35 -9.08
C ASP A 17 9.04 -0.22 -7.72
N GLU A 18 7.98 -1.04 -7.77
CA GLU A 18 7.38 -1.70 -6.60
C GLU A 18 8.39 -2.58 -5.86
N GLU A 19 9.28 -3.27 -6.58
CA GLU A 19 10.25 -4.21 -6.02
C GLU A 19 11.34 -3.49 -5.21
N ALA A 20 11.85 -2.37 -5.72
CA ALA A 20 12.78 -1.50 -5.03
C ALA A 20 12.17 -0.91 -3.75
N VAL A 21 10.90 -0.49 -3.80
CA VAL A 21 10.18 -0.03 -2.60
C VAL A 21 10.06 -1.14 -1.57
N LEU A 22 9.65 -2.35 -1.97
CA LEU A 22 9.52 -3.50 -1.06
C LEU A 22 10.87 -3.90 -0.46
N ALA A 23 11.94 -3.88 -1.25
CA ALA A 23 13.29 -4.12 -0.77
C ALA A 23 13.74 -3.06 0.25
N ALA A 24 13.43 -1.78 0.00
CA ALA A 24 13.73 -0.68 0.90
C ALA A 24 12.94 -0.79 2.22
N LEU A 25 11.64 -1.16 2.15
CA LEU A 25 10.81 -1.41 3.34
C LEU A 25 11.38 -2.56 4.18
N LYS A 26 11.72 -3.68 3.54
CA LYS A 26 12.34 -4.83 4.22
C LYS A 26 13.67 -4.46 4.87
N LYS A 27 14.48 -3.64 4.20
CA LYS A 27 15.73 -3.12 4.77
C LYS A 27 15.46 -2.23 5.98
N LEU A 28 14.42 -1.41 5.92
CA LEU A 28 14.00 -0.57 7.04
C LEU A 28 13.48 -1.40 8.23
N ASP A 29 12.76 -2.51 7.99
CA ASP A 29 12.35 -3.45 9.05
C ASP A 29 13.54 -4.01 9.81
N LEU A 30 14.58 -4.45 9.09
CA LEU A 30 15.81 -4.95 9.70
C LEU A 30 16.50 -3.86 10.54
N TYR A 31 16.57 -2.63 10.03
CA TYR A 31 17.14 -1.52 10.79
C TYR A 31 16.33 -1.16 12.04
N GLU A 32 15.00 -1.18 11.96
CA GLU A 32 14.14 -0.95 13.13
C GLU A 32 14.33 -2.05 14.18
N GLN A 33 14.41 -3.31 13.76
CA GLN A 33 14.69 -4.44 14.64
C GLN A 33 16.05 -4.31 15.32
N ASP A 34 17.11 -4.01 14.56
CA ASP A 34 18.44 -3.78 15.10
C ASP A 34 18.43 -2.65 16.12
N MET A 35 17.78 -1.52 15.81
CA MET A 35 17.68 -0.40 16.74
C MET A 35 16.90 -0.73 18.01
N GLN A 36 15.83 -1.53 17.91
CA GLN A 36 15.11 -2.04 19.08
C GLN A 36 16.02 -2.92 19.95
N ASN A 37 16.79 -3.83 19.34
CA ASN A 37 17.74 -4.67 20.06
C ASN A 37 18.79 -3.83 20.79
N PHE A 38 19.45 -2.90 20.09
CA PHE A 38 20.41 -1.98 20.70
C PHE A 38 19.79 -1.16 21.84
N HIS A 39 18.54 -0.73 21.70
CA HIS A 39 17.83 0.00 22.75
C HIS A 39 17.61 -0.85 23.99
N THR A 40 17.18 -2.10 23.81
CA THR A 40 17.00 -3.03 24.94
C THR A 40 18.33 -3.32 25.66
N GLU A 41 19.43 -3.46 24.91
CA GLU A 41 20.77 -3.63 25.46
C GLU A 41 21.20 -2.40 26.27
N LEU A 42 21.07 -1.19 25.71
CA LEU A 42 21.41 0.06 26.41
C LEU A 42 20.56 0.28 27.67
N ARG A 43 19.28 -0.09 27.64
CA ARG A 43 18.41 -0.02 28.82
C ARG A 43 18.87 -0.98 29.91
N SER A 44 19.13 -2.23 29.56
CA SER A 44 19.60 -3.24 30.54
C SER A 44 20.97 -2.87 31.15
N LEU A 45 21.87 -2.31 30.35
CA LEU A 45 23.16 -1.78 30.84
C LEU A 45 22.94 -0.59 31.78
N GLY A 46 22.03 0.33 31.44
CA GLY A 46 21.65 1.45 32.29
C GLY A 46 21.11 0.99 33.64
N GLU A 47 20.20 0.02 33.65
CA GLU A 47 19.65 -0.59 34.86
C GLU A 47 20.74 -1.26 35.71
N PHE A 48 21.68 -1.98 35.08
CA PHE A 48 22.80 -2.62 35.77
C PHE A 48 23.72 -1.61 36.45
N LEU A 49 24.11 -0.55 35.72
CA LEU A 49 24.97 0.51 36.28
C LEU A 49 24.27 1.25 37.42
N GLN A 50 22.97 1.47 37.31
CA GLN A 50 22.19 2.13 38.35
C GLN A 50 22.07 1.27 39.62
N ARG A 51 22.00 -0.07 39.49
CA ARG A 51 22.11 -0.99 40.63
C ARG A 51 23.48 -0.88 41.31
N ILE A 52 24.58 -0.97 40.54
CA ILE A 52 25.93 -0.83 41.11
C ILE A 52 26.10 0.51 41.84
N LEU A 53 25.63 1.61 41.26
CA LEU A 53 25.71 2.92 41.88
C LEU A 53 24.89 3.00 43.18
N ASN A 54 23.70 2.41 43.21
CA ASN A 54 22.88 2.35 44.42
C ASN A 54 23.53 1.47 45.50
N ASP A 55 24.13 0.34 45.12
CA ASP A 55 24.84 -0.56 46.03
C ASP A 55 26.10 0.13 46.60
N ASN A 56 26.88 0.82 45.76
CA ASN A 56 28.00 1.66 46.19
C ASN A 56 27.55 2.78 47.12
N HIS A 57 26.42 3.44 46.83
CA HIS A 57 25.85 4.47 47.69
C HIS A 57 25.44 3.92 49.08
N GLN A 58 24.85 2.73 49.15
CA GLN A 58 24.56 2.07 50.44
C GLN A 58 25.84 1.78 51.23
N GLN A 59 26.91 1.37 50.58
CA GLN A 59 28.21 1.13 51.22
C GLN A 59 28.86 2.44 51.70
N GLN A 60 28.80 3.51 50.91
CA GLN A 60 29.35 4.83 51.25
C GLN A 60 28.49 5.68 52.20
N GLN A 61 27.25 5.34 52.50
CA GLN A 61 26.56 5.98 53.64
C GLN A 61 27.29 5.75 54.98
N GLN A 62 28.29 4.86 55.03
CA GLN A 62 29.24 4.72 56.13
C GLN A 62 30.46 5.67 56.05
N GLN A 63 30.76 6.30 54.91
CA GLN A 63 31.84 7.29 54.73
C GLN A 63 31.49 8.35 53.66
N GLN A 64 31.35 9.61 54.07
CA GLN A 64 30.85 10.73 53.24
C GLN A 64 31.71 11.03 52.00
N GLN A 65 31.19 10.70 50.82
CA GLN A 65 31.11 11.50 49.57
C GLN A 65 30.91 10.57 48.36
N GLU A 66 29.80 10.71 47.61
CA GLU A 66 29.70 10.50 46.15
C GLU A 66 28.23 10.68 45.67
N HIS A 67 27.93 11.86 45.11
CA HIS A 67 26.63 12.20 44.52
C HIS A 67 26.76 12.59 43.02
N ASP A 68 27.97 12.90 42.55
CA ASP A 68 28.21 13.48 41.21
C ASP A 68 28.27 12.43 40.08
N GLN A 69 28.64 11.17 40.37
CA GLN A 69 28.70 10.12 39.33
C GLN A 69 27.30 9.60 38.95
N SER A 70 26.38 9.54 39.92
CA SER A 70 25.00 9.08 39.69
C SER A 70 24.22 10.06 38.80
N THR A 71 24.41 11.38 38.99
CA THR A 71 23.77 12.41 38.17
C THR A 71 24.32 12.46 36.75
N ALA A 72 25.63 12.28 36.56
CA ALA A 72 26.24 12.22 35.23
C ALA A 72 25.75 11.02 34.41
N MET A 73 25.61 9.84 35.05
CA MET A 73 25.11 8.63 34.40
C MET A 73 23.63 8.75 34.02
N SER A 74 22.79 9.28 34.91
CA SER A 74 21.38 9.54 34.61
C SER A 74 21.21 10.52 33.44
N ALA A 75 22.06 11.54 33.34
CA ALA A 75 22.04 12.49 32.23
C ALA A 75 22.41 11.83 30.89
N LYS A 76 23.38 10.91 30.88
CA LYS A 76 23.75 10.14 29.69
C LYS A 76 22.65 9.18 29.23
N GLN A 77 22.00 8.49 30.17
CA GLN A 77 20.85 7.63 29.84
C GLN A 77 19.72 8.44 29.21
N ALA A 78 19.40 9.62 29.77
CA ALA A 78 18.37 10.50 29.22
C ALA A 78 18.73 11.05 27.83
N GLN A 79 20.02 11.32 27.57
CA GLN A 79 20.48 11.71 26.23
C GLN A 79 20.26 10.58 25.22
N LEU A 80 20.65 9.35 25.56
CA LEU A 80 20.50 8.18 24.68
C LEU A 80 19.03 7.90 24.36
N GLU A 81 18.12 8.02 25.33
CA GLU A 81 16.69 7.84 25.10
C GLU A 81 16.14 8.87 24.11
N ARG A 82 16.52 10.16 24.24
CA ARG A 82 16.11 11.20 23.28
C ARG A 82 16.63 10.95 21.87
N GLU A 83 17.88 10.49 21.75
CA GLU A 83 18.47 10.16 20.45
C GLU A 83 17.76 8.94 19.82
N TYR A 84 17.36 7.95 20.63
CA TYR A 84 16.56 6.81 20.20
C TYR A 84 15.17 7.24 19.72
N GLU A 85 14.44 8.02 20.51
CA GLU A 85 13.12 8.55 20.12
C GLU A 85 13.18 9.33 18.80
N THR A 86 14.22 10.14 18.62
CA THR A 86 14.45 10.86 17.36
C THR A 86 14.63 9.90 16.18
N LEU A 87 15.44 8.85 16.34
CA LEU A 87 15.64 7.84 15.30
C LEU A 87 14.37 7.05 14.97
N VAL A 88 13.57 6.72 15.99
CA VAL A 88 12.26 6.08 15.80
C VAL A 88 11.35 6.99 14.98
N GLY A 89 11.29 8.28 15.32
CA GLY A 89 10.53 9.26 14.54
C GLY A 89 10.96 9.34 13.07
N LEU A 90 12.27 9.37 12.81
CA LEU A 90 12.82 9.36 11.44
C LEU A 90 12.47 8.08 10.68
N CYS A 91 12.54 6.90 11.32
CA CYS A 91 12.16 5.63 10.70
C CYS A 91 10.67 5.59 10.36
N GLN A 92 9.81 6.04 11.27
CA GLN A 92 8.37 6.12 11.03
C GLN A 92 8.06 7.06 9.85
N GLN A 93 8.74 8.21 9.78
CA GLN A 93 8.58 9.13 8.65
C GLN A 93 9.02 8.48 7.34
N ARG A 94 10.19 7.84 7.32
CA ARG A 94 10.71 7.13 6.16
C ARG A 94 9.78 6.01 5.70
N ARG A 95 9.28 5.22 6.66
CA ARG A 95 8.33 4.12 6.43
C ARG A 95 7.05 4.61 5.77
N ARG A 96 6.48 5.71 6.26
CA ARG A 96 5.29 6.33 5.66
C ARG A 96 5.55 6.67 4.19
N ARG A 97 6.63 7.39 3.88
CA ARG A 97 6.99 7.75 2.50
C ARG A 97 7.18 6.54 1.60
N LEU A 98 7.88 5.50 2.08
CA LEU A 98 8.09 4.26 1.32
C LEU A 98 6.77 3.50 1.11
N THR A 99 5.91 3.43 2.14
CA THR A 99 4.60 2.76 2.05
C THR A 99 3.71 3.48 1.03
N ASP A 100 3.67 4.81 1.07
CA ASP A 100 2.90 5.62 0.12
C ASP A 100 3.39 5.40 -1.32
N SER A 101 4.71 5.37 -1.52
CA SER A 101 5.32 5.06 -2.82
C SER A 101 4.99 3.64 -3.29
N GLY A 102 4.95 2.67 -2.37
CA GLY A 102 4.58 1.28 -2.64
C GLY A 102 3.13 1.16 -3.10
N HIS A 103 2.21 1.83 -2.40
CA HIS A 103 0.81 1.92 -2.80
C HIS A 103 0.66 2.57 -4.18
N PHE A 104 1.47 3.59 -4.50
CA PHE A 104 1.46 4.23 -5.81
C PHE A 104 1.84 3.27 -6.93
N TYR A 105 2.96 2.55 -6.81
CA TYR A 105 3.36 1.58 -7.84
C TYR A 105 2.39 0.41 -7.96
N GLN A 106 1.85 -0.06 -6.82
CA GLN A 106 0.80 -1.07 -6.82
C GLN A 106 -0.44 -0.59 -7.60
N PHE A 107 -0.88 0.65 -7.38
CA PHE A 107 -1.99 1.25 -8.12
C PHE A 107 -1.70 1.32 -9.62
N VAL A 108 -0.53 1.82 -10.03
CA VAL A 108 -0.14 1.90 -11.45
C VAL A 108 -0.17 0.52 -12.10
N ARG A 109 0.45 -0.49 -11.48
CA ARG A 109 0.43 -1.87 -11.99
C ARG A 109 -0.99 -2.43 -12.11
N GLN A 110 -1.84 -2.16 -11.12
CA GLN A 110 -3.23 -2.61 -11.13
C GLN A 110 -4.02 -1.96 -12.26
N VAL A 111 -3.86 -0.64 -12.49
CA VAL A 111 -4.47 0.07 -13.61
C VAL A 111 -3.97 -0.48 -14.94
N ASP A 112 -2.66 -0.64 -15.12
CA ASP A 112 -2.05 -1.18 -16.35
C ASP A 112 -2.51 -2.60 -16.66
N THR A 113 -2.86 -3.38 -15.65
CA THR A 113 -3.43 -4.73 -15.81
C THR A 113 -4.93 -4.70 -16.10
N LEU A 114 -5.68 -3.81 -15.43
CA LEU A 114 -7.14 -3.76 -15.53
C LEU A 114 -7.64 -3.08 -16.79
N VAL A 115 -6.98 -2.01 -17.25
CA VAL A 115 -7.44 -1.24 -18.41
C VAL A 115 -7.51 -2.10 -19.68
N PRO A 116 -6.47 -2.88 -20.06
CA PRO A 116 -6.55 -3.75 -21.24
C PRO A 116 -7.63 -4.83 -21.10
N LEU A 117 -7.80 -5.36 -19.90
CA LEU A 117 -8.82 -6.37 -19.61
C LEU A 117 -10.23 -5.79 -19.76
N LEU A 118 -10.47 -4.56 -19.28
CA LEU A 118 -11.74 -3.87 -19.47
C LEU A 118 -12.00 -3.53 -20.93
N ARG A 119 -10.97 -3.10 -21.69
CA ARG A 119 -11.09 -2.90 -23.15
C ARG A 119 -11.47 -4.18 -23.89
N GLN A 120 -10.92 -5.32 -23.48
CA GLN A 120 -11.32 -6.61 -24.03
C GLN A 120 -12.80 -6.91 -23.73
N LYS A 121 -13.26 -6.64 -22.49
CA LYS A 121 -14.66 -6.84 -22.11
C LYS A 121 -15.61 -5.86 -22.82
N GLU A 122 -15.18 -4.62 -23.04
CA GLU A 122 -15.88 -3.60 -23.83
C GLU A 122 -16.18 -4.12 -25.24
N ALA A 123 -15.19 -4.70 -25.92
CA ALA A 123 -15.37 -5.25 -27.26
C ALA A 123 -16.40 -6.39 -27.31
N VAL A 124 -16.48 -7.22 -26.27
CA VAL A 124 -17.51 -8.27 -26.16
C VAL A 124 -18.89 -7.66 -25.87
N ALA A 125 -18.96 -6.66 -25.00
CA ALA A 125 -20.20 -5.97 -24.67
C ALA A 125 -20.81 -5.22 -25.87
N LEU A 126 -19.96 -4.62 -26.71
CA LEU A 126 -20.35 -3.92 -27.94
C LEU A 126 -20.55 -4.83 -29.15
N SER A 127 -20.38 -6.16 -28.99
CA SER A 127 -20.66 -7.09 -30.09
C SER A 127 -22.11 -6.96 -30.55
N GLU A 128 -22.33 -6.99 -31.86
CA GLU A 128 -23.67 -7.04 -32.47
C GLU A 128 -23.98 -8.43 -33.03
N ASP A 129 -23.23 -9.46 -32.63
CA ASP A 129 -23.56 -10.84 -32.99
C ASP A 129 -24.71 -11.34 -32.11
N TYR A 130 -25.78 -11.81 -32.76
CA TYR A 130 -26.98 -12.35 -32.12
C TYR A 130 -27.28 -13.79 -32.54
N GLY A 131 -26.40 -14.43 -33.33
CA GLY A 131 -26.63 -15.78 -33.87
C GLY A 131 -27.60 -15.79 -35.06
N ARG A 132 -27.51 -16.86 -35.87
CA ARG A 132 -28.29 -17.02 -37.11
C ARG A 132 -29.47 -17.99 -36.96
N ASP A 133 -29.44 -18.82 -35.94
CA ASP A 133 -30.53 -19.74 -35.59
C ASP A 133 -30.79 -19.78 -34.08
N LEU A 134 -31.87 -20.44 -33.67
CA LEU A 134 -32.32 -20.49 -32.29
C LEU A 134 -31.29 -21.12 -31.34
N ASP A 135 -30.51 -22.09 -31.81
CA ASP A 135 -29.54 -22.81 -30.99
C ASP A 135 -28.26 -21.99 -30.81
N GLU A 136 -27.77 -21.32 -31.87
CA GLU A 136 -26.74 -20.30 -31.80
C GLU A 136 -27.15 -19.15 -30.85
N CYS A 137 -28.39 -18.65 -30.96
CA CYS A 137 -28.91 -17.59 -30.07
C CYS A 137 -28.86 -18.00 -28.59
N LYS A 138 -29.33 -19.21 -28.25
CA LYS A 138 -29.32 -19.72 -26.86
C LYS A 138 -27.90 -19.90 -26.34
N ALA A 139 -26.99 -20.39 -27.18
CA ALA A 139 -25.58 -20.53 -26.81
C ALA A 139 -24.95 -19.17 -26.52
N LEU A 140 -25.22 -18.15 -27.35
CA LEU A 140 -24.75 -16.77 -27.15
C LEU A 140 -25.29 -16.17 -25.84
N ILE A 141 -26.57 -16.38 -25.51
CA ILE A 141 -27.15 -15.92 -24.24
C ILE A 141 -26.41 -16.56 -23.06
N GLY A 142 -26.20 -17.89 -23.08
CA GLY A 142 -25.48 -18.58 -22.01
C GLY A 142 -24.03 -18.12 -21.85
N GLN A 143 -23.34 -17.84 -22.96
CA GLN A 143 -22.01 -17.21 -22.94
C GLN A 143 -22.04 -15.80 -22.36
N PHE A 144 -23.08 -15.02 -22.67
CA PHE A 144 -23.23 -13.66 -22.17
C PHE A 144 -23.53 -13.64 -20.65
N ASP A 145 -24.32 -14.58 -20.14
CA ASP A 145 -24.51 -14.73 -18.69
C ASP A 145 -23.20 -15.08 -17.96
N GLN A 146 -22.35 -15.91 -18.58
CA GLN A 146 -21.00 -16.18 -18.07
C GLN A 146 -20.12 -14.92 -18.09
N PHE A 147 -20.20 -14.15 -19.17
CA PHE A 147 -19.52 -12.86 -19.28
C PHE A 147 -19.95 -11.90 -18.16
N LEU A 148 -21.24 -11.81 -17.82
CA LEU A 148 -21.74 -10.95 -16.74
C LEU A 148 -21.21 -11.38 -15.35
N ARG A 149 -21.08 -12.68 -15.10
CA ARG A 149 -20.45 -13.20 -13.87
C ARG A 149 -18.98 -12.79 -13.78
N GLU A 150 -18.24 -12.91 -14.89
CA GLU A 150 -16.85 -12.45 -14.95
C GLU A 150 -16.74 -10.94 -14.76
N LEU A 151 -17.66 -10.18 -15.33
CA LEU A 151 -17.74 -8.73 -15.16
C LEU A 151 -17.96 -8.38 -13.69
N SER A 152 -18.83 -9.08 -12.97
CA SER A 152 -19.02 -8.89 -11.52
C SER A 152 -17.73 -9.04 -10.72
N SER A 153 -16.91 -10.06 -11.02
CA SER A 153 -15.60 -10.24 -10.37
C SER A 153 -14.62 -9.11 -10.71
N LEU A 154 -14.66 -8.61 -11.95
CA LEU A 154 -13.88 -7.44 -12.34
C LEU A 154 -14.31 -6.19 -11.59
N GLY A 155 -15.60 -6.04 -11.30
CA GLY A 155 -16.13 -4.94 -10.49
C GLY A 155 -15.52 -4.89 -9.09
N GLU A 156 -15.35 -6.04 -8.43
CA GLU A 156 -14.68 -6.12 -7.13
C GLU A 156 -13.21 -5.66 -7.21
N ARG A 157 -12.52 -6.01 -8.30
CA ARG A 157 -11.14 -5.58 -8.55
C ARG A 157 -11.07 -4.08 -8.80
N VAL A 158 -11.96 -3.53 -9.61
CA VAL A 158 -12.07 -2.08 -9.86
C VAL A 158 -12.34 -1.33 -8.55
N ALA A 159 -13.27 -1.83 -7.72
CA ALA A 159 -13.55 -1.26 -6.40
C ALA A 159 -12.34 -1.34 -5.45
N SER A 160 -11.53 -2.40 -5.53
CA SER A 160 -10.26 -2.48 -4.79
C SER A 160 -9.27 -1.40 -5.24
N VAL A 161 -9.12 -1.19 -6.54
CA VAL A 161 -8.22 -0.16 -7.09
C VAL A 161 -8.71 1.24 -6.74
N GLN A 162 -10.02 1.47 -6.74
CA GLN A 162 -10.60 2.75 -6.29
C GLN A 162 -10.32 3.04 -4.81
N ARG A 163 -10.34 2.03 -3.94
CA ARG A 163 -9.94 2.22 -2.54
C ARG A 163 -8.47 2.65 -2.43
N THR A 164 -7.57 2.00 -3.15
CA THR A 164 -6.14 2.39 -3.20
C THR A 164 -5.95 3.78 -3.78
N HIS A 165 -6.71 4.15 -4.82
CA HIS A 165 -6.74 5.50 -5.38
C HIS A 165 -7.13 6.54 -4.33
N ASP A 166 -8.21 6.31 -3.59
CA ASP A 166 -8.70 7.26 -2.59
C ASP A 166 -7.71 7.42 -1.41
N ASP A 167 -7.09 6.32 -1.00
CA ASP A 167 -6.04 6.34 0.03
C ASP A 167 -4.81 7.14 -0.43
N LEU A 168 -4.38 6.97 -1.68
CA LEU A 168 -3.28 7.75 -2.27
C LEU A 168 -3.60 9.25 -2.39
N LEU A 169 -4.85 9.61 -2.67
CA LEU A 169 -5.29 11.00 -2.69
C LEU A 169 -5.33 11.62 -1.29
N ARG A 170 -5.75 10.86 -0.27
CA ARG A 170 -5.72 11.30 1.13
C ARG A 170 -4.30 11.50 1.65
N ALA A 171 -3.35 10.68 1.20
CA ALA A 171 -1.94 10.79 1.54
C ALA A 171 -1.23 12.00 0.90
N SER A 172 -1.90 12.77 0.01
CA SER A 172 -1.32 13.91 -0.70
C SER A 172 0.00 13.59 -1.41
N HIS A 173 0.03 12.45 -2.10
CA HIS A 173 1.21 11.96 -2.82
C HIS A 173 1.70 12.96 -3.90
N PRO A 174 3.01 13.07 -4.18
CA PRO A 174 3.53 13.98 -5.20
C PRO A 174 2.91 13.78 -6.60
N PHE A 175 2.52 12.55 -6.92
CA PHE A 175 1.89 12.19 -8.20
C PHE A 175 0.36 12.15 -8.16
N SER A 176 -0.29 12.77 -7.17
CA SER A 176 -1.76 12.76 -7.03
C SER A 176 -2.51 13.23 -8.28
N ALA A 177 -1.94 14.10 -9.11
CA ALA A 177 -2.54 14.52 -10.37
C ALA A 177 -2.66 13.35 -11.38
N SER A 178 -1.59 12.56 -11.53
CA SER A 178 -1.58 11.39 -12.40
C SER A 178 -2.49 10.28 -11.85
N VAL A 179 -2.45 10.04 -10.53
CA VAL A 179 -3.34 9.08 -9.87
C VAL A 179 -4.80 9.45 -10.10
N ARG A 180 -5.17 10.73 -9.96
CA ARG A 180 -6.54 11.22 -10.20
C ARG A 180 -6.97 11.01 -11.65
N ALA A 181 -6.11 11.33 -12.62
CA ALA A 181 -6.42 11.13 -14.03
C ALA A 181 -6.63 9.65 -14.35
N ALA A 182 -5.70 8.79 -13.94
CA ALA A 182 -5.80 7.34 -14.16
C ALA A 182 -7.01 6.71 -13.47
N GLY A 183 -7.34 7.16 -12.25
CA GLY A 183 -8.53 6.72 -11.52
C GLY A 183 -9.83 7.12 -12.22
N ALA A 184 -9.91 8.36 -12.70
CA ALA A 184 -11.06 8.85 -13.45
C ALA A 184 -11.25 8.11 -14.79
N ASP A 185 -10.16 7.87 -15.52
CA ASP A 185 -10.19 7.13 -16.78
C ASP A 185 -10.63 5.67 -16.57
N LEU A 186 -10.12 5.00 -15.53
CA LEU A 186 -10.52 3.65 -15.17
C LEU A 186 -12.01 3.60 -14.78
N GLN A 187 -12.48 4.57 -13.99
CA GLN A 187 -13.88 4.65 -13.57
C GLN A 187 -14.81 4.89 -14.77
N LYS A 188 -14.42 5.77 -15.68
CA LYS A 188 -15.16 6.02 -16.92
C LYS A 188 -15.26 4.75 -17.76
N LEU A 189 -14.12 4.09 -18.02
CA LEU A 189 -14.10 2.84 -18.78
C LEU A 189 -14.98 1.76 -18.13
N TRP A 190 -14.92 1.64 -16.81
CA TRP A 190 -15.78 0.70 -16.07
C TRP A 190 -17.27 1.01 -16.26
N HIS A 191 -17.66 2.29 -16.18
CA HIS A 191 -19.03 2.73 -16.44
C HIS A 191 -19.47 2.38 -17.86
N ASP A 192 -18.68 2.76 -18.86
CA ASP A 192 -18.97 2.55 -20.28
C ASP A 192 -19.14 1.04 -20.60
N VAL A 193 -18.27 0.18 -20.05
CA VAL A 193 -18.39 -1.29 -20.20
C VAL A 193 -19.67 -1.81 -19.56
N ASN A 194 -20.03 -1.32 -18.37
CA ASN A 194 -21.21 -1.80 -17.66
C ASN A 194 -22.51 -1.34 -18.34
N GLU A 195 -22.52 -0.13 -18.88
CA GLU A 195 -23.62 0.39 -19.70
C GLU A 195 -23.81 -0.46 -20.96
N ALA A 196 -22.75 -0.64 -21.75
CA ALA A 196 -22.79 -1.49 -22.95
C ALA A 196 -23.22 -2.93 -22.65
N ALA A 197 -22.72 -3.52 -21.56
CA ALA A 197 -23.11 -4.86 -21.14
C ALA A 197 -24.60 -4.95 -20.77
N THR A 198 -25.12 -3.91 -20.11
CA THR A 198 -26.54 -3.84 -19.72
C THR A 198 -27.43 -3.69 -20.95
N GLU A 199 -27.06 -2.82 -21.89
CA GLU A 199 -27.78 -2.64 -23.15
C GLU A 199 -27.83 -3.94 -23.96
N ARG A 200 -26.69 -4.63 -24.12
CA ARG A 200 -26.63 -5.91 -24.82
C ARG A 200 -27.47 -6.99 -24.11
N HIS A 201 -27.43 -7.04 -22.77
CA HIS A 201 -28.28 -7.97 -22.02
C HIS A 201 -29.77 -7.75 -22.30
N GLN A 202 -30.22 -6.49 -22.29
CA GLN A 202 -31.60 -6.13 -22.58
C GLN A 202 -31.98 -6.51 -24.02
N LEU A 203 -31.11 -6.24 -24.99
CA LEU A 203 -31.36 -6.57 -26.39
C LEU A 203 -31.45 -8.08 -26.65
N CYS A 204 -30.59 -8.89 -26.00
CA CYS A 204 -30.64 -10.35 -26.10
C CYS A 204 -31.87 -10.96 -25.40
N SER A 205 -32.43 -10.27 -24.39
CA SER A 205 -33.65 -10.67 -23.69
C SER A 205 -34.93 -10.44 -24.52
N VAL A 206 -34.89 -9.54 -25.51
CA VAL A 206 -36.04 -9.25 -26.38
C VAL A 206 -36.12 -10.26 -27.54
N PRO A 207 -37.18 -11.09 -27.64
CA PRO A 207 -37.25 -12.18 -28.62
C PRO A 207 -37.26 -11.72 -30.09
N ASN A 208 -37.60 -10.45 -30.37
CA ASN A 208 -37.77 -9.93 -31.73
C ASN A 208 -36.46 -9.73 -32.52
N LYS A 209 -35.31 -9.56 -31.87
CA LYS A 209 -34.03 -9.34 -32.61
C LYS A 209 -33.44 -10.65 -33.14
N CYS A 210 -33.54 -11.75 -32.39
CA CYS A 210 -33.14 -13.08 -32.87
C CYS A 210 -33.98 -13.53 -34.08
N SER A 211 -35.27 -13.16 -34.13
CA SER A 211 -36.15 -13.50 -35.26
C SER A 211 -35.91 -12.69 -36.55
N ASN A 212 -35.33 -11.49 -36.47
CA ASN A 212 -35.07 -10.67 -37.66
C ASN A 212 -33.80 -11.08 -38.42
N SER A 213 -32.90 -11.86 -37.82
CA SER A 213 -31.74 -12.47 -38.52
C SER A 213 -32.08 -13.78 -39.25
N ILE A 214 -33.31 -14.29 -39.11
CA ILE A 214 -33.79 -15.58 -39.67
C ILE A 214 -34.54 -15.39 -41.01
N LYS A 215 -34.59 -14.17 -41.56
CA LYS A 215 -35.23 -13.88 -42.85
C LYS A 215 -34.23 -13.56 -43.95
#